data_AF-M3H533-F1
#
_entry.id   AF-M3H533-F1
#
_cell.length_a   1.000
_cell.length_b   1.000
_cell.length_c   1.000
_cell.angle_alpha   90.00
_cell.angle_beta   90.00
_cell.angle_gamma   90.00
#
_symmetry.space_group_name_H-M   'P 1'
#
loop_
_entity.id
_entity.type
_entity.pdbx_description
1 polymer ?
#
loop_
_entity_poly.entity_id
_entity_poly.type
_entity_poly.pdbx_seq_one_letter_code
_entity_poly.pdbx_strand_id
1 'polypeptide(L)'
;MDLAYILPLNPDFTLLHAVIGDEEGNLVLCPPSGEGYWGALAAKEGVIATVEKIVPKGSIPAEIVTIPGNRVKAFSVAEFGAHPQSLRIYNLPGIPAFKGLSTYLDDYEFQIEANEAANAPSRAEKWYANFVNLKGGHAEYLERLGSARLKKLKSIPEENKTVKLENPKTVNDSEQMIILAARAIQEYVKTNGYKTILAGIGAAHISAWTAARFLEKEGIEVKVVTELGFFR
;
A
#
# COMPACT_ATOMS: atom_id res chain seq x y z
N MET A 1 -25.00 13.44 23.28
CA MET A 1 -23.94 13.39 22.24
C MET A 1 -22.68 13.07 23.01
N ASP A 2 -22.24 11.82 22.94
CA ASP A 2 -21.11 11.37 23.74
C ASP A 2 -19.83 11.69 22.96
N LEU A 3 -18.98 12.52 23.56
CA LEU A 3 -17.70 12.91 22.98
C LEU A 3 -16.62 11.97 23.51
N ALA A 4 -15.83 11.41 22.60
CA ALA A 4 -14.63 10.64 22.91
C ALA A 4 -13.40 11.46 22.55
N TYR A 5 -12.44 11.53 23.48
CA TYR A 5 -11.13 12.13 23.26
C TYR A 5 -10.08 11.02 23.10
N ILE A 6 -9.22 11.15 22.11
CA ILE A 6 -8.12 10.21 21.84
C ILE A 6 -6.80 10.96 22.07
N LEU A 7 -5.89 10.35 22.81
CA LEU A 7 -4.56 10.92 23.05
C LEU A 7 -3.75 10.95 21.75
N PRO A 8 -2.93 12.00 21.51
CA PRO A 8 -2.06 12.05 20.34
C PRO A 8 -1.00 10.95 20.40
N LEU A 9 -0.76 10.29 19.27
CA LEU A 9 0.35 9.35 19.10
C LEU A 9 1.61 10.13 18.70
N ASN A 10 2.56 10.28 19.63
CA ASN A 10 3.84 10.94 19.39
C ASN A 10 4.98 9.93 19.55
N PRO A 11 5.31 9.16 18.49
CA PRO A 11 6.38 8.17 18.57
C PRO A 11 7.74 8.86 18.72
N ASP A 12 8.75 8.14 19.22
CA ASP A 12 10.10 8.71 19.26
C ASP A 12 10.67 8.80 17.83
N PHE A 13 10.58 7.70 17.07
CA PHE A 13 10.95 7.64 15.66
C PHE A 13 9.80 7.15 14.79
N THR A 14 9.78 7.59 13.53
CA THR A 14 8.98 6.97 12.47
C THR A 14 9.90 6.26 11.48
N LEU A 15 9.57 5.01 11.16
CA LEU A 15 10.22 4.23 10.11
C LEU A 15 9.34 4.25 8.86
N LEU A 16 9.93 4.50 7.70
CA LEU A 16 9.21 4.46 6.43
C LEU A 16 10.12 4.14 5.25
N HIS A 17 9.49 3.77 4.15
CA HIS A 17 10.15 3.61 2.86
C HIS A 17 9.62 4.69 1.89
N ALA A 18 10.52 5.48 1.31
CA ALA A 18 10.18 6.53 0.35
C ALA A 18 10.68 6.16 -1.06
N VAL A 19 10.12 6.80 -2.09
CA VAL A 19 10.53 6.53 -3.47
C VAL A 19 11.93 7.07 -3.72
N ILE A 20 12.16 8.33 -3.36
CA ILE A 20 13.46 8.99 -3.47
C ILE A 20 13.75 9.83 -2.24
N GLY A 21 15.03 9.98 -1.95
CA GLY A 21 15.56 11.00 -1.05
C GLY A 21 16.61 11.84 -1.77
N ASP A 22 16.75 13.12 -1.45
CA ASP A 22 17.88 13.93 -1.91
C ASP A 22 19.02 14.00 -0.87
N GLU A 23 20.18 14.52 -1.27
CA GLU A 23 21.34 14.71 -0.40
C GLU A 23 21.08 15.66 0.80
N GLU A 24 19.98 16.42 0.80
CA GLU A 24 19.55 17.25 1.94
C GLU A 24 18.59 16.50 2.89
N GLY A 25 18.24 15.27 2.56
CA GLY A 25 17.33 14.42 3.33
C GLY A 25 15.86 14.63 3.01
N ASN A 26 15.50 15.43 2.01
CA ASN A 26 14.10 15.55 1.60
C ASN A 26 13.62 14.23 1.00
N LEU A 27 12.45 13.74 1.42
CA LEU A 27 11.89 12.48 0.95
C LEU A 27 10.60 12.71 0.16
N VAL A 28 10.39 11.86 -0.84
CA VAL A 28 9.16 11.83 -1.63
C VAL A 28 8.47 10.48 -1.46
N LEU A 29 7.25 10.51 -0.94
CA LEU A 29 6.34 9.37 -0.92
C LEU A 29 5.52 9.36 -2.23
N CYS A 30 5.07 8.19 -2.67
CA CYS A 30 4.12 8.11 -3.78
C CYS A 30 2.67 8.05 -3.26
N PRO A 31 1.78 8.93 -3.74
CA PRO A 31 0.35 8.77 -3.53
C PRO A 31 -0.16 7.37 -3.95
N PRO A 32 -1.16 6.81 -3.23
CA PRO A 32 -1.97 7.47 -2.22
C PRO A 32 -1.32 7.63 -0.83
N SER A 33 0.00 7.39 -0.69
CA SER A 33 0.81 7.70 0.50
C SER A 33 0.37 7.02 1.80
N GLY A 34 -0.54 6.04 1.74
CA GLY A 34 -0.90 5.24 2.91
C GLY A 34 -1.53 6.09 4.01
N GLU A 35 -0.98 5.94 5.20
CA GLU A 35 -1.21 6.72 6.41
C GLU A 35 -0.66 8.16 6.32
N GLY A 36 -0.04 8.52 5.19
CA GLY A 36 0.51 9.84 4.91
C GLY A 36 1.81 10.13 5.64
N TYR A 37 2.14 11.41 5.76
CA TYR A 37 3.35 11.90 6.43
C TYR A 37 3.13 12.20 7.93
N TRP A 38 1.94 11.91 8.48
CA TRP A 38 1.57 12.31 9.83
C TRP A 38 2.48 11.71 10.91
N GLY A 39 2.82 10.43 10.80
CA GLY A 39 3.79 9.80 11.71
C GLY A 39 5.13 10.50 11.67
N ALA A 40 5.63 10.82 10.48
CA ALA A 40 6.87 11.55 10.28
C ALA A 40 6.86 12.95 10.92
N LEU A 41 5.72 13.66 10.89
CA LEU A 41 5.57 14.94 11.57
C LEU A 41 5.39 14.81 13.09
N ALA A 42 4.74 13.75 13.56
CA ALA A 42 4.50 13.51 14.99
C ALA A 42 5.73 12.94 15.73
N ALA A 43 6.70 12.37 15.01
CA ALA A 43 7.89 11.76 15.63
C ALA A 43 8.73 12.79 16.41
N LYS A 44 9.05 12.52 17.67
CA LYS A 44 9.81 13.47 18.51
C LYS A 44 11.24 13.62 18.01
N GLU A 45 11.90 12.50 17.76
CA GLU A 45 13.27 12.44 17.27
C GLU A 45 13.32 12.49 15.75
N GLY A 46 12.25 12.17 15.03
CA GLY A 46 12.15 12.32 13.58
C GLY A 46 12.10 10.98 12.84
N VAL A 47 12.56 10.98 11.58
CA VAL A 47 12.37 9.87 10.64
C VAL A 47 13.66 9.13 10.39
N ILE A 48 13.59 7.80 10.41
CA ILE A 48 14.60 6.93 9.83
C ILE A 48 13.97 6.27 8.60
N ALA A 49 14.54 6.48 7.42
CA ALA A 49 13.93 6.03 6.17
C ALA A 49 14.83 5.10 5.37
N THR A 50 14.22 4.31 4.49
CA THR A 50 14.91 3.76 3.34
C THR A 50 14.33 4.36 2.06
N VAL A 51 15.12 4.39 0.99
CA VAL A 51 14.70 4.92 -0.32
C VAL A 51 15.09 4.00 -1.45
N GLU A 52 14.34 4.01 -2.56
CA GLU A 52 14.79 3.30 -3.77
C GLU A 52 16.02 3.95 -4.38
N LYS A 53 16.17 5.27 -4.24
CA LYS A 53 17.29 6.02 -4.81
C LYS A 53 17.56 7.32 -4.07
N ILE A 54 18.85 7.64 -3.92
CA ILE A 54 19.32 8.96 -3.51
C ILE A 54 19.62 9.79 -4.75
N VAL A 55 19.17 11.05 -4.79
CA VAL A 55 19.37 11.98 -5.90
C VAL A 55 20.14 13.23 -5.45
N PRO A 56 20.83 13.94 -6.36
CA PRO A 56 21.57 15.14 -6.01
C PRO A 56 20.67 16.23 -5.42
N LYS A 57 21.23 17.05 -4.53
CA LYS A 57 20.57 18.24 -4.00
C LYS A 57 19.93 19.10 -5.11
N GLY A 58 18.69 19.56 -4.89
CA GLY A 58 17.95 20.40 -5.84
C GLY A 58 17.31 19.64 -7.02
N SER A 59 17.44 18.31 -7.07
CA SER A 59 16.80 17.50 -8.12
C SER A 59 15.31 17.26 -7.88
N ILE A 60 14.84 17.45 -6.65
CA ILE A 60 13.45 17.27 -6.23
C ILE A 60 12.80 18.67 -6.16
N PRO A 61 11.77 18.96 -6.96
CA PRO A 61 10.98 20.17 -6.82
C PRO A 61 10.34 20.26 -5.43
N ALA A 62 10.36 21.44 -4.82
CA ALA A 62 9.86 21.64 -3.45
C ALA A 62 8.39 21.24 -3.31
N GLU A 63 7.60 21.35 -4.38
CA GLU A 63 6.17 21.05 -4.43
C GLU A 63 5.84 19.57 -4.26
N ILE A 64 6.81 18.67 -4.49
CA ILE A 64 6.62 17.23 -4.36
C ILE A 64 7.33 16.63 -3.14
N VAL A 65 8.11 17.43 -2.40
CA VAL A 65 8.71 17.00 -1.14
C VAL A 65 7.60 16.67 -0.15
N THR A 66 7.57 15.42 0.30
CA THR A 66 6.54 14.94 1.24
C THR A 66 7.01 15.04 2.69
N ILE A 67 8.31 14.79 2.93
CA ILE A 67 8.93 14.89 4.24
C ILE A 67 10.17 15.77 4.10
N PRO A 68 10.24 16.92 4.79
CA PRO A 68 11.39 17.81 4.70
C PRO A 68 12.60 17.22 5.43
N GLY A 69 13.80 17.47 4.89
CA GLY A 69 15.03 16.87 5.40
C GLY A 69 15.35 17.18 6.87
N ASN A 70 14.88 18.32 7.40
CA ASN A 70 15.02 18.64 8.83
C ASN A 70 14.23 17.70 9.77
N ARG A 71 13.32 16.89 9.24
CA ARG A 71 12.60 15.84 9.98
C ARG A 71 13.30 14.48 9.87
N VAL A 72 14.27 14.34 8.98
CA VAL A 72 14.96 13.06 8.69
C VAL A 72 16.26 12.99 9.47
N LYS A 73 16.41 11.96 10.30
CA LYS A 73 17.62 11.70 11.09
C LYS A 73 18.65 10.89 10.32
N ALA A 74 18.20 9.92 9.56
CA ALA A 74 19.05 9.06 8.74
C ALA A 74 18.20 8.38 7.66
N PHE A 75 18.84 8.08 6.54
CA PHE A 75 18.24 7.24 5.51
C PHE A 75 19.30 6.54 4.66
N SER A 76 18.93 5.44 4.03
CA SER A 76 19.82 4.68 3.14
C SER A 76 19.08 4.17 1.91
N VAL A 77 19.82 3.82 0.87
CA VAL A 77 19.26 3.09 -0.28
C VAL A 77 18.88 1.68 0.16
N ALA A 78 17.66 1.26 -0.19
CA ALA A 78 17.21 -0.13 -0.16
C ALA A 78 16.26 -0.33 -1.35
N GLU A 79 16.81 -0.76 -2.49
CA GLU A 79 16.00 -1.06 -3.69
C GLU A 79 15.01 -2.19 -3.40
N PHE A 80 13.76 -2.08 -3.85
CA PHE A 80 12.66 -2.96 -3.42
C PHE A 80 12.43 -2.96 -1.90
N GLY A 81 12.68 -1.83 -1.23
CA GLY A 81 12.61 -1.73 0.23
C GLY A 81 11.20 -1.87 0.81
N ALA A 82 10.15 -1.73 -0.01
CA ALA A 82 8.78 -2.01 0.39
C ALA A 82 8.38 -3.49 0.22
N HIS A 83 9.19 -4.33 -0.44
CA HIS A 83 8.87 -5.75 -0.59
C HIS A 83 8.63 -6.39 0.80
N PRO A 84 7.56 -7.20 0.97
CA PRO A 84 6.71 -7.81 -0.07
C PRO A 84 5.49 -7.00 -0.49
N GLN A 85 5.37 -5.76 -0.04
CA GLN A 85 4.34 -4.83 -0.50
C GLN A 85 4.74 -4.15 -1.82
N SER A 86 3.76 -3.62 -2.53
CA SER A 86 3.99 -2.80 -3.71
C SER A 86 4.56 -1.43 -3.37
N LEU A 87 5.35 -0.87 -4.29
CA LEU A 87 5.68 0.55 -4.31
C LEU A 87 5.30 1.12 -5.67
N ARG A 88 4.37 2.08 -5.65
CA ARG A 88 4.04 2.86 -6.84
C ARG A 88 5.07 3.96 -7.05
N ILE A 89 5.39 4.22 -8.31
CA ILE A 89 6.28 5.29 -8.70
C ILE A 89 5.59 6.09 -9.81
N TYR A 90 5.28 7.36 -9.53
CA TYR A 90 4.93 8.29 -10.59
C TYR A 90 6.19 8.64 -11.36
N ASN A 91 6.34 8.04 -12.54
CA ASN A 91 7.35 8.49 -13.48
C ASN A 91 6.88 9.83 -14.07
N LEU A 92 7.13 10.93 -13.37
CA LEU A 92 6.88 12.28 -13.84
C LEU A 92 7.95 12.61 -14.89
N PRO A 93 7.62 12.59 -16.20
CA PRO A 93 8.64 12.63 -17.26
C PRO A 93 9.45 13.93 -17.30
N GLY A 94 9.00 14.98 -16.60
CA GLY A 94 9.71 16.25 -16.42
C GLY A 94 10.64 16.33 -15.22
N ILE A 95 10.75 15.28 -14.39
CA ILE A 95 11.56 15.29 -13.17
C ILE A 95 12.63 14.19 -13.26
N PRO A 96 13.89 14.54 -13.59
CA PRO A 96 14.98 13.57 -13.77
C PRO A 96 15.26 12.69 -12.55
N ALA A 97 14.86 13.13 -11.35
CA ALA A 97 15.05 12.39 -10.10
C ALA A 97 14.47 10.96 -10.19
N PHE A 98 13.32 10.79 -10.85
CA PHE A 98 12.64 9.50 -11.01
C PHE A 98 13.21 8.60 -12.11
N LYS A 99 14.17 9.10 -12.91
CA LYS A 99 14.73 8.32 -14.02
C LYS A 99 15.35 7.01 -13.52
N GLY A 100 14.95 5.91 -14.16
CA GLY A 100 15.42 4.55 -13.87
C GLY A 100 14.62 3.82 -12.77
N LEU A 101 13.68 4.51 -12.13
CA LEU A 101 12.78 3.88 -11.17
C LEU A 101 11.58 3.24 -11.87
N SER A 102 11.00 2.22 -11.25
CA SER A 102 9.83 1.52 -11.78
C SER A 102 8.96 1.00 -10.65
N THR A 103 7.65 1.15 -10.79
CA THR A 103 6.67 0.52 -9.91
C THR A 103 6.92 -0.98 -9.82
N TYR A 104 6.78 -1.55 -8.62
CA TYR A 104 6.69 -2.98 -8.40
C TYR A 104 5.45 -3.34 -7.60
N LEU A 105 4.90 -4.52 -7.89
CA LEU A 105 3.67 -5.05 -7.32
C LEU A 105 3.91 -5.84 -6.04
N ASP A 106 2.83 -6.13 -5.31
CA ASP A 106 2.84 -6.99 -4.14
C ASP A 106 3.28 -8.42 -4.49
N ASP A 107 4.13 -8.98 -3.64
CA ASP A 107 4.60 -10.36 -3.76
C ASP A 107 3.74 -11.30 -2.90
N TYR A 108 2.52 -11.57 -3.37
CA TYR A 108 1.56 -12.41 -2.64
C TYR A 108 2.10 -13.82 -2.36
N GLU A 109 2.90 -14.38 -3.28
CA GLU A 109 3.56 -15.68 -3.08
C GLU A 109 4.50 -15.62 -1.86
N PHE A 110 5.26 -14.53 -1.69
CA PHE A 110 6.14 -14.35 -0.53
C PHE A 110 5.36 -14.17 0.77
N GLN A 111 4.26 -13.41 0.71
CA GLN A 111 3.40 -13.18 1.88
C GLN A 111 2.73 -14.48 2.35
N ILE A 112 2.27 -15.33 1.41
CA ILE A 112 1.71 -16.64 1.71
C ILE A 112 2.79 -17.53 2.35
N GLU A 113 3.99 -17.60 1.77
CA GLU A 113 5.12 -18.37 2.32
C GLU A 113 5.45 -17.95 3.76
N ALA A 114 5.53 -16.63 4.02
CA ALA A 114 5.81 -16.10 5.35
C ALA A 114 4.71 -16.47 6.36
N ASN A 115 3.43 -16.31 5.98
CA ASN A 115 2.29 -16.67 6.82
C ASN A 115 2.26 -18.17 7.11
N GLU A 116 2.53 -19.01 6.10
CA GLU A 116 2.62 -20.45 6.29
C GLU A 116 3.75 -20.81 7.25
N ALA A 117 4.94 -20.23 7.09
CA ALA A 117 6.08 -20.47 7.98
C ALA A 117 5.79 -20.08 9.44
N ALA A 118 5.04 -19.00 9.66
CA ALA A 118 4.66 -18.52 10.99
C ALA A 118 3.79 -19.52 11.78
N ASN A 119 3.11 -20.46 11.11
CA ASN A 119 2.25 -21.46 11.77
C ASN A 119 3.02 -22.48 12.63
N ALA A 120 4.35 -22.50 12.63
CA ALA A 120 5.13 -23.31 13.57
C ALA A 120 6.49 -22.65 13.91
N PRO A 121 6.92 -22.61 15.19
CA PRO A 121 8.16 -21.94 15.59
C PRO A 121 9.41 -22.38 14.81
N SER A 122 9.56 -23.68 14.58
CA SER A 122 10.72 -24.24 13.85
C SER A 122 10.72 -23.89 12.36
N ARG A 123 9.55 -23.62 11.76
CA ARG A 123 9.45 -23.16 10.37
C ARG A 123 9.69 -21.65 10.28
N ALA A 124 9.16 -20.89 11.24
CA ALA A 124 9.43 -19.47 11.36
C ALA A 124 10.93 -19.20 11.53
N GLU A 125 11.62 -19.92 12.42
CA GLU A 125 13.07 -19.76 12.63
C GLU A 125 13.88 -19.98 11.35
N LYS A 126 13.55 -21.04 10.59
CA LYS A 126 14.18 -21.30 9.29
C LYS A 126 13.89 -20.19 8.28
N TRP A 127 12.65 -19.70 8.25
CA TRP A 127 12.26 -18.61 7.37
C TRP A 127 13.00 -17.30 7.71
N TYR A 128 13.09 -16.95 9.01
CA TYR A 128 13.88 -15.80 9.48
C TYR A 128 15.36 -15.95 9.13
N ALA A 129 15.94 -17.14 9.29
CA ALA A 129 17.33 -17.39 8.88
C ALA A 129 17.55 -17.19 7.37
N ASN A 130 16.54 -17.45 6.55
CA ASN A 130 16.62 -17.34 5.09
C ASN A 130 16.35 -15.95 4.53
N PHE A 131 15.58 -15.11 5.24
CA PHE A 131 15.12 -13.82 4.67
C PHE A 131 15.35 -12.61 5.56
N VAL A 132 15.69 -12.78 6.84
CA VAL A 132 15.82 -11.67 7.81
C VAL A 132 17.21 -11.64 8.44
N ASN A 133 17.68 -12.76 8.99
CA ASN A 133 18.96 -12.85 9.71
C ASN A 133 20.14 -13.06 8.75
N LEU A 134 20.22 -12.21 7.72
CA LEU A 134 21.20 -12.28 6.65
C LEU A 134 22.44 -11.46 6.99
N LYS A 135 23.63 -12.06 6.87
CA LYS A 135 24.90 -11.37 7.19
C LYS A 135 25.24 -10.30 6.16
N GLY A 136 24.85 -10.50 4.90
CA GLY A 136 24.99 -9.52 3.82
C GLY A 136 23.86 -8.50 3.75
N GLY A 137 22.93 -8.50 4.72
CA GLY A 137 21.84 -7.53 4.81
C GLY A 137 20.94 -7.51 3.58
N HIS A 138 20.53 -6.31 3.16
CA HIS A 138 19.56 -6.11 2.08
C HIS A 138 20.05 -6.60 0.71
N ALA A 139 21.35 -6.51 0.44
CA ALA A 139 21.90 -7.01 -0.82
C ALA A 139 21.74 -8.53 -0.94
N GLU A 140 22.09 -9.27 0.11
CA GLU A 140 21.90 -10.72 0.17
C GLU A 140 20.40 -11.10 0.09
N TYR A 141 19.53 -10.28 0.67
CA TYR A 141 18.08 -10.46 0.56
C TYR A 141 17.62 -10.42 -0.91
N LEU A 142 18.03 -9.42 -1.68
CA LEU A 142 17.67 -9.29 -3.09
C LEU A 142 18.26 -10.42 -3.95
N GLU A 143 19.48 -10.86 -3.65
CA GLU A 143 20.11 -12.01 -4.29
C GLU A 143 19.30 -13.30 -4.07
N ARG A 144 18.80 -13.50 -2.84
CA ARG A 144 17.95 -14.64 -2.48
C ARG A 144 16.57 -14.60 -3.10
N LEU A 145 15.96 -13.42 -3.22
CA LEU A 145 14.71 -13.27 -3.98
C LEU A 145 14.90 -13.65 -5.45
N GLY A 146 16.06 -13.29 -6.01
CA GLY A 146 16.46 -13.63 -7.36
C GLY A 146 15.87 -12.69 -8.42
N SER A 147 16.65 -12.43 -9.47
CA SER A 147 16.32 -11.46 -10.52
C SER A 147 15.03 -11.79 -11.28
N ALA A 148 14.69 -13.07 -11.43
CA ALA A 148 13.46 -13.50 -12.10
C ALA A 148 12.21 -13.02 -11.33
N ARG A 149 12.22 -13.17 -10.00
CA ARG A 149 11.13 -12.72 -9.12
C ARG A 149 11.01 -11.21 -9.14
N LEU A 150 12.12 -10.50 -8.93
CA LEU A 150 12.18 -9.03 -8.95
C LEU A 150 11.70 -8.45 -10.29
N LYS A 151 12.05 -9.09 -11.41
CA LYS A 151 11.57 -8.70 -12.74
C LYS A 151 10.06 -8.92 -12.88
N LYS A 152 9.53 -10.07 -12.43
CA LYS A 152 8.08 -10.37 -12.44
C LYS A 152 7.30 -9.31 -11.66
N LEU A 153 7.81 -8.85 -10.51
CA LEU A 153 7.14 -7.81 -9.70
C LEU A 153 7.05 -6.45 -10.42
N LYS A 154 7.98 -6.14 -11.33
CA LYS A 154 7.94 -4.93 -12.15
C LYS A 154 7.04 -5.04 -13.39
N SER A 155 6.54 -6.24 -13.69
CA SER A 155 5.62 -6.48 -14.80
C SER A 155 4.19 -6.12 -14.40
N ILE A 156 3.77 -4.88 -14.69
CA ILE A 156 2.39 -4.45 -14.50
C ILE A 156 1.51 -5.20 -15.52
N PRO A 157 0.54 -6.03 -15.07
CA PRO A 157 -0.34 -6.73 -15.98
C PRO A 157 -1.24 -5.74 -16.72
N GLU A 158 -1.61 -6.07 -17.95
CA GLU A 158 -2.62 -5.31 -18.68
C GLU A 158 -3.94 -5.33 -17.93
N GLU A 159 -4.72 -4.27 -18.07
CA GLU A 159 -6.05 -4.19 -17.50
C GLU A 159 -6.89 -5.37 -18.01
N ASN A 160 -7.43 -6.16 -17.09
CA ASN A 160 -8.28 -7.29 -17.42
C ASN A 160 -9.66 -6.76 -17.86
N LYS A 161 -9.82 -6.55 -19.16
CA LYS A 161 -11.11 -6.20 -19.75
C LYS A 161 -12.00 -7.44 -19.70
N THR A 162 -13.10 -7.41 -18.96
CA THR A 162 -14.08 -8.49 -18.96
C THR A 162 -14.72 -8.60 -20.35
N VAL A 163 -14.21 -9.50 -21.20
CA VAL A 163 -14.70 -9.65 -22.59
C VAL A 163 -15.89 -10.62 -22.68
N LYS A 164 -16.10 -11.48 -21.68
CA LYS A 164 -17.13 -12.53 -21.71
C LYS A 164 -18.02 -12.45 -20.47
N LEU A 165 -19.34 -12.41 -20.70
CA LEU A 165 -20.32 -12.58 -19.65
C LEU A 165 -20.30 -14.02 -19.15
N GLU A 166 -20.18 -14.20 -17.84
CA GLU A 166 -20.26 -15.51 -17.20
C GLU A 166 -21.72 -15.99 -17.08
N ASN A 167 -21.91 -17.30 -16.91
CA ASN A 167 -23.24 -17.88 -16.78
C ASN A 167 -23.78 -17.61 -15.36
N PRO A 168 -24.90 -16.88 -15.19
CA PRO A 168 -25.46 -16.60 -13.87
C PRO A 168 -25.99 -17.85 -13.14
N LYS A 169 -25.99 -19.02 -13.79
CA LYS A 169 -26.33 -20.30 -13.15
C LYS A 169 -25.14 -21.03 -12.52
N THR A 170 -23.91 -20.53 -12.71
CA THR A 170 -22.68 -21.19 -12.22
C THR A 170 -22.04 -20.45 -11.04
N VAL A 171 -22.84 -19.69 -10.29
CA VAL A 171 -22.36 -18.84 -9.19
C VAL A 171 -21.91 -19.69 -8.01
N ASN A 172 -20.69 -19.46 -7.52
CA ASN A 172 -20.11 -20.16 -6.37
C ASN A 172 -20.45 -19.48 -5.02
N ASP A 173 -20.14 -20.15 -3.92
CA ASP A 173 -20.45 -19.67 -2.56
C ASP A 173 -19.82 -18.30 -2.23
N SER A 174 -18.61 -18.04 -2.73
CA SER A 174 -17.92 -16.75 -2.50
C SER A 174 -18.61 -15.60 -3.23
N GLU A 175 -19.03 -15.83 -4.48
CA GLU A 175 -19.80 -14.86 -5.26
C GLU A 175 -21.18 -14.61 -4.64
N GLN A 176 -21.86 -15.66 -4.18
CA GLN A 176 -23.12 -15.53 -3.46
C GLN A 176 -22.94 -14.68 -2.19
N MET A 177 -21.89 -14.96 -1.40
CA MET A 177 -21.57 -14.18 -0.20
C MET A 177 -21.34 -12.70 -0.52
N ILE A 178 -20.60 -12.38 -1.59
CA ILE A 178 -20.37 -11.00 -2.03
C ILE A 178 -21.69 -10.29 -2.33
N ILE A 179 -22.61 -10.93 -3.05
CA ILE A 179 -23.92 -10.34 -3.36
C ILE A 179 -24.78 -10.17 -2.11
N LEU A 180 -24.76 -11.12 -1.18
CA LEU A 180 -25.48 -11.02 0.10
C LEU A 180 -24.92 -9.86 0.94
N ALA A 181 -23.60 -9.74 1.05
CA ALA A 181 -22.95 -8.63 1.74
C ALA A 181 -23.29 -7.28 1.09
N ALA A 182 -23.28 -7.20 -0.25
CA ALA A 182 -23.66 -5.99 -0.97
C ALA A 182 -25.11 -5.56 -0.68
N ARG A 183 -26.05 -6.51 -0.61
CA ARG A 183 -27.45 -6.23 -0.24
C ARG A 183 -27.59 -5.75 1.20
N ALA A 184 -26.88 -6.38 2.14
CA ALA A 184 -26.86 -5.95 3.54
C ALA A 184 -26.31 -4.52 3.69
N ILE A 185 -25.23 -4.19 2.98
CA ILE A 185 -24.68 -2.82 2.93
C ILE A 185 -25.71 -1.84 2.38
N GLN A 186 -26.37 -2.18 1.26
CA GLN A 186 -27.41 -1.35 0.65
C GLN A 186 -28.55 -1.04 1.65
N GLU A 187 -29.05 -2.06 2.35
CA GLU A 187 -30.11 -1.91 3.36
C GLU A 187 -29.64 -1.00 4.52
N TYR A 188 -28.41 -1.19 4.99
CA TYR A 188 -27.86 -0.41 6.09
C TYR A 188 -27.68 1.07 5.72
N VAL A 189 -27.22 1.35 4.50
CA VAL A 189 -27.12 2.71 3.95
C VAL A 189 -28.50 3.37 3.88
N LYS A 190 -29.51 2.66 3.35
CA LYS A 190 -30.87 3.19 3.21
C LYS A 190 -31.51 3.49 4.57
N THR A 191 -31.33 2.59 5.52
CA THR A 191 -31.92 2.68 6.86
C THR A 191 -31.35 3.87 7.64
N ASN A 192 -30.04 4.10 7.55
CA ASN A 192 -29.35 5.10 8.37
C ASN A 192 -29.01 6.40 7.60
N GLY A 193 -29.29 6.45 6.30
CA GLY A 193 -29.00 7.63 5.47
C GLY A 193 -27.51 7.89 5.24
N TYR A 194 -26.66 6.86 5.31
CA TYR A 194 -25.22 7.03 5.10
C TYR A 194 -24.89 7.53 3.70
N LYS A 195 -23.83 8.33 3.59
CA LYS A 195 -23.33 8.89 2.33
C LYS A 195 -21.99 8.34 1.90
N THR A 196 -21.39 7.47 2.71
CA THR A 196 -20.05 6.95 2.51
C THR A 196 -19.99 5.47 2.87
N ILE A 197 -19.26 4.69 2.07
CA ILE A 197 -18.97 3.28 2.32
C ILE A 197 -17.45 3.11 2.32
N LEU A 198 -16.90 2.56 3.41
CA LEU A 198 -15.49 2.19 3.48
C LEU A 198 -15.31 0.76 2.92
N ALA A 199 -14.55 0.63 1.85
CA ALA A 199 -14.24 -0.62 1.17
C ALA A 199 -12.84 -1.10 1.59
N GLY A 200 -12.77 -2.20 2.35
CA GLY A 200 -11.50 -2.89 2.64
C GLY A 200 -11.06 -3.83 1.51
N ILE A 201 -9.97 -4.57 1.72
CA ILE A 201 -9.38 -5.49 0.71
C ILE A 201 -10.29 -6.70 0.42
N GLY A 202 -10.24 -7.20 -0.82
CA GLY A 202 -10.79 -8.51 -1.19
C GLY A 202 -12.31 -8.53 -1.38
N ALA A 203 -13.00 -9.53 -0.80
CA ALA A 203 -14.45 -9.69 -0.96
C ALA A 203 -15.24 -8.50 -0.41
N ALA A 204 -14.75 -7.85 0.65
CA ALA A 204 -15.34 -6.62 1.18
C ALA A 204 -15.30 -5.48 0.15
N HIS A 205 -14.19 -5.37 -0.60
CA HIS A 205 -14.03 -4.40 -1.68
C HIS A 205 -15.15 -4.55 -2.72
N ILE A 206 -15.28 -5.77 -3.26
CA ILE A 206 -16.24 -6.06 -4.32
C ILE A 206 -17.66 -5.84 -3.80
N SER A 207 -17.96 -6.29 -2.58
CA SER A 207 -19.27 -6.11 -1.95
C SER A 207 -19.66 -4.63 -1.81
N ALA A 208 -18.73 -3.78 -1.36
CA ALA A 208 -18.95 -2.34 -1.21
C ALA A 208 -19.23 -1.63 -2.55
N TRP A 209 -18.44 -1.94 -3.59
CA TRP A 209 -18.66 -1.39 -4.93
C TRP A 209 -19.96 -1.90 -5.56
N THR A 210 -20.29 -3.18 -5.40
CA THR A 210 -21.57 -3.73 -5.84
C THR A 210 -22.74 -3.06 -5.14
N ALA A 211 -22.66 -2.83 -3.82
CA ALA A 211 -23.68 -2.10 -3.06
C ALA A 211 -23.86 -0.67 -3.58
N ALA A 212 -22.76 0.05 -3.84
CA ALA A 212 -22.80 1.39 -4.42
C ALA A 212 -23.50 1.42 -5.79
N ARG A 213 -23.26 0.41 -6.65
CA ARG A 213 -23.98 0.26 -7.94
C ARG A 213 -25.47 -0.06 -7.76
N PHE A 214 -25.85 -0.85 -6.75
CA PHE A 214 -27.27 -1.10 -6.44
C PHE A 214 -27.97 0.17 -5.97
N LEU A 215 -27.33 0.94 -5.07
CA LEU A 215 -27.83 2.23 -4.59
C LEU A 215 -27.97 3.26 -5.72
N GLU A 216 -26.99 3.33 -6.62
CA GLU A 216 -27.02 4.22 -7.80
C GLU A 216 -28.23 3.93 -8.70
N LYS A 217 -28.57 2.66 -8.92
CA LYS A 217 -29.76 2.26 -9.69
C LYS A 217 -31.08 2.68 -9.04
N GLU A 218 -31.07 2.92 -7.73
CA GLU A 218 -32.21 3.44 -6.97
C GLU A 218 -32.16 4.98 -6.80
N GLY A 219 -31.20 5.66 -7.43
CA GLY A 219 -31.03 7.11 -7.34
C GLY A 219 -30.37 7.60 -6.05
N ILE A 220 -29.72 6.70 -5.29
CA ILE A 220 -29.02 7.03 -4.04
C ILE A 220 -27.52 7.12 -4.32
N GLU A 221 -26.97 8.34 -4.26
CA GLU A 221 -25.53 8.54 -4.39
C GLU A 221 -24.80 8.30 -3.05
N VAL A 222 -23.73 7.51 -3.12
CA VAL A 222 -22.78 7.28 -2.03
C VAL A 222 -21.35 7.39 -2.55
N LYS A 223 -20.43 7.84 -1.69
CA LYS A 223 -18.98 7.82 -1.97
C LYS A 223 -18.38 6.52 -1.45
N VAL A 224 -17.71 5.76 -2.31
CA VAL A 224 -16.91 4.62 -1.89
C VAL A 224 -15.50 5.11 -1.60
N VAL A 225 -15.02 4.81 -0.41
CA VAL A 225 -13.69 5.16 0.08
C VAL A 225 -12.92 3.87 0.27
N THR A 226 -11.70 3.77 -0.26
CA THR A 226 -10.94 2.50 -0.24
C THR A 226 -9.88 2.51 0.86
N GLU A 227 -9.74 1.38 1.55
CA GLU A 227 -8.70 1.08 2.53
C GLU A 227 -8.57 2.14 3.63
N LEU A 228 -7.50 2.94 3.59
CA LEU A 228 -7.13 3.91 4.62
C LEU A 228 -7.84 5.26 4.46
N GLY A 229 -8.90 5.34 3.67
CA GLY A 229 -9.63 6.59 3.46
C GLY A 229 -9.44 7.20 2.07
N PHE A 230 -8.98 6.44 1.07
CA PHE A 230 -8.74 7.00 -0.26
C PHE A 230 -10.04 7.17 -1.04
N PHE A 231 -10.34 8.41 -1.43
CA PHE A 231 -11.47 8.70 -2.30
C PHE A 231 -11.14 8.30 -3.74
N ARG A 232 -12.13 7.72 -4.42
CA ARG A 232 -12.16 7.51 -5.87
C ARG A 232 -13.38 8.16 -6.49
#